data_AF-A0A9Q1BKP5-F1
#
_entry.id   AF-A0A9Q1BKP5-F1
#
_cell.length_a   1.000
_cell.length_b   1.000
_cell.length_c   1.000
_cell.angle_alpha   90.00
_cell.angle_beta   90.00
_cell.angle_gamma   90.00
#
_symmetry.space_group_name_H-M   'P 1'
#
loop_
_entity.id
_entity.type
_entity.pdbx_description
1 polymer ?
#
loop_
_entity_poly.entity_id
_entity_poly.type
_entity_poly.pdbx_seq_one_letter_code
_entity_poly.pdbx_strand_id
1 'polypeptide(L)'
;MLDRLMREKPNALMIALEGMIMCAKNEMSEWRDSLDDVKRSQYMDYARNLVREQRRELHERQERIREFKVCKWNERQEKAAEREVNERERVTKLTEELVSDGGLWKCESEIIEMNERLNGKSEKEQMVSLRVQLKLMKCVLKVKNKEGLLNFSRMGKALSLEELKKNMRELLKNEKGNSGRESCQQDGGERNLDGKLVKHYRNDRKGAGEQWFVGTVKRKGGKFLIKYNGDSCNTEWEFSEAEISNDLEGGDLVILNVEAKDYVGRRIKHGVATMGKRCGGAGG
;
A
#
# COMPACT_ATOMS: atom_id res chain seq x y z
N MET A 1 24.06 30.60 -6.06
CA MET A 1 24.29 31.19 -4.72
C MET A 1 23.44 30.51 -3.66
N LEU A 2 22.12 30.35 -3.87
CA LEU A 2 21.22 29.63 -2.96
C LEU A 2 21.63 28.18 -2.73
N ASP A 3 21.92 27.42 -3.78
CA ASP A 3 22.32 26.00 -3.65
C ASP A 3 23.61 25.81 -2.83
N ARG A 4 24.54 26.76 -2.95
CA ARG A 4 25.77 26.78 -2.16
C ARG A 4 25.45 27.04 -0.68
N LEU A 5 24.63 28.05 -0.38
CA LEU A 5 24.20 28.36 0.98
C LEU A 5 23.37 27.24 1.62
N MET A 6 22.54 26.53 0.85
CA MET A 6 21.80 25.37 1.33
C MET A 6 22.72 24.20 1.72
N ARG A 7 23.85 24.03 1.01
CA ARG A 7 24.86 23.01 1.35
C ARG A 7 25.70 23.43 2.56
N GLU A 8 26.07 24.70 2.66
CA GLU A 8 26.90 25.23 3.75
C GLU A 8 26.10 25.38 5.06
N LYS A 9 24.81 25.74 4.95
CA LYS A 9 23.92 26.00 6.10
C LYS A 9 22.60 25.22 5.94
N PRO A 10 22.62 23.88 5.99
CA PRO A 10 21.44 23.06 5.75
C PRO A 10 20.33 23.25 6.80
N ASN A 11 20.70 23.72 7.99
CA ASN A 11 19.76 23.99 9.09
C ASN A 11 19.20 25.42 9.05
N ALA A 12 19.63 26.27 8.11
CA ALA A 12 19.10 27.62 7.98
C ALA A 12 17.72 27.60 7.32
N LEU A 13 16.81 28.44 7.82
CA LEU A 13 15.51 28.64 7.20
C LEU A 13 15.69 29.29 5.81
N MET A 14 14.86 28.89 4.84
CA MET A 14 14.91 29.42 3.48
C MET A 14 14.86 30.95 3.45
N ILE A 15 13.99 31.56 4.25
CA ILE A 15 13.86 33.03 4.38
C ILE A 15 15.17 33.68 4.85
N ALA A 16 15.91 33.02 5.74
CA ALA A 16 17.20 33.54 6.20
C ALA A 16 18.26 33.46 5.09
N LEU A 17 18.24 32.41 4.27
CA LEU A 17 19.14 32.26 3.12
C LEU A 17 18.82 33.29 2.03
N GLU A 18 17.55 33.50 1.72
CA GLU A 18 17.07 34.54 0.81
C GLU A 18 17.46 35.93 1.32
N GLY A 19 17.30 36.19 2.63
CA GLY A 19 17.76 37.42 3.27
C GLY A 19 19.26 37.64 3.10
N MET A 20 20.09 36.61 3.30
CA MET A 20 21.54 36.70 3.07
C MET A 20 21.86 37.02 1.60
N ILE A 21 21.16 36.41 0.64
CA ILE A 21 21.34 36.69 -0.78
C ILE A 21 20.95 38.12 -1.12
N MET A 22 19.81 38.59 -0.61
CA MET A 22 19.35 39.97 -0.82
C MET A 22 20.32 40.99 -0.20
N CYS A 23 20.80 40.75 1.02
CA CYS A 23 21.81 41.59 1.66
C CYS A 23 23.09 41.67 0.83
N ALA A 24 23.56 40.53 0.30
CA ALA A 24 24.77 40.47 -0.49
C ALA A 24 24.62 41.13 -1.88
N LYS A 25 23.47 40.97 -2.53
CA LYS A 25 23.24 41.47 -3.90
C LYS A 25 22.86 42.94 -3.99
N ASN A 26 22.21 43.48 -2.96
CA ASN A 26 21.72 44.85 -2.98
C ASN A 26 22.67 45.83 -2.27
N GLU A 27 23.93 45.43 -2.01
CA GLU A 27 24.94 46.24 -1.33
C GLU A 27 24.41 46.85 -0.01
N MET A 28 23.52 46.13 0.69
CA MET A 28 22.84 46.66 1.87
C MET A 28 23.80 47.02 3.00
N SER A 29 24.98 46.39 3.04
CA SER A 29 26.06 46.77 3.97
C SER A 29 26.60 48.16 3.67
N GLU A 30 26.90 48.46 2.42
CA GLU A 30 27.46 49.76 2.02
C GLU A 30 26.42 50.88 2.22
N TRP A 31 25.17 50.62 1.84
CA TRP A 31 24.07 51.54 2.11
C TRP A 31 23.90 51.80 3.61
N ARG A 32 23.90 50.74 4.44
CA ARG A 32 23.75 50.88 5.90
C ARG A 32 24.90 51.68 6.51
N ASP A 33 26.11 51.47 6.03
CA ASP A 33 27.31 52.11 6.56
C ASP A 33 27.39 53.59 6.11
N SER A 34 26.70 53.97 5.01
CA SER A 34 26.55 55.37 4.58
C SER A 34 25.56 56.21 5.39
N LEU A 35 24.73 55.59 6.24
CA LEU A 35 23.73 56.28 7.06
C LEU A 35 24.32 56.81 8.38
N ASP A 36 23.79 57.95 8.85
CA ASP A 36 24.05 58.47 10.21
C ASP A 36 23.62 57.47 11.29
N ASP A 37 24.33 57.45 12.41
CA ASP A 37 24.12 56.49 13.51
C ASP A 37 22.68 56.49 14.05
N VAL A 38 22.04 57.67 14.13
CA VAL A 38 20.65 57.81 14.59
C VAL A 38 19.68 57.09 13.65
N LYS A 39 19.79 57.34 12.33
CA LYS A 39 18.94 56.71 11.32
C LYS A 39 19.22 55.22 11.21
N ARG A 40 20.50 54.83 11.30
CA ARG A 40 20.92 53.42 11.32
C ARG A 40 20.27 52.67 12.48
N SER A 41 20.28 53.24 13.69
CA SER A 41 19.61 52.64 14.85
C SER A 41 18.10 52.50 14.63
N GLN A 42 17.44 53.56 14.13
CA GLN A 42 16.00 53.53 13.84
C GLN A 42 15.60 52.41 12.87
N TYR A 43 16.33 52.25 11.75
CA TYR A 43 16.06 51.19 10.79
C TYR A 43 16.34 49.79 11.35
N MET A 44 17.39 49.64 12.18
CA MET A 44 17.69 48.36 12.82
C MET A 44 16.62 47.97 13.84
N ASP A 45 16.08 48.92 14.60
CA ASP A 45 14.96 48.69 15.52
C ASP A 45 13.68 48.35 14.77
N TYR A 46 13.39 49.06 13.68
CA TYR A 46 12.28 48.74 12.79
C TYR A 46 12.40 47.31 12.22
N ALA A 47 13.57 46.95 11.71
CA ALA A 47 13.84 45.61 11.18
C ALA A 47 13.69 44.52 12.26
N ARG A 48 14.17 44.75 13.48
CA ARG A 48 13.99 43.81 14.62
C ARG A 48 12.51 43.58 14.92
N ASN A 49 11.70 44.64 14.91
CA ASN A 49 10.26 44.53 15.15
C ASN A 49 9.55 43.80 14.01
N LEU A 50 9.90 44.10 12.75
CA LEU A 50 9.33 43.44 11.58
C LEU A 50 9.65 41.94 11.56
N VAL A 51 10.86 41.54 11.97
CA VAL A 51 11.23 40.11 12.07
C VAL A 51 10.33 39.36 13.07
N ARG A 52 9.92 39.99 14.17
CA ARG A 52 9.01 39.36 15.14
C ARG A 52 7.64 39.11 14.52
N GLU A 53 7.10 40.10 13.80
CA GLU A 53 5.82 39.99 13.10
C GLU A 53 5.86 38.92 12.00
N GLN A 54 6.89 38.95 11.14
CA GLN A 54 7.07 37.94 10.09
C GLN A 54 7.20 36.51 10.65
N ARG A 55 7.86 36.34 11.79
CA ARG A 55 7.95 35.03 12.46
C ARG A 55 6.59 34.55 12.97
N ARG A 56 5.79 35.46 13.53
CA ARG A 56 4.41 35.16 13.96
C ARG A 56 3.55 34.75 12.77
N GLU A 57 3.55 35.53 11.69
CA GLU A 57 2.80 35.22 10.47
C GLU A 57 3.24 33.89 9.83
N LEU A 58 4.55 33.62 9.80
CA LEU A 58 5.08 32.35 9.30
C LEU A 58 4.59 31.17 10.16
N HIS A 59 4.64 31.31 11.48
CA HIS A 59 4.16 30.29 12.41
C HIS A 59 2.66 30.03 12.18
N GLU A 60 1.83 31.08 12.15
CA GLU A 60 0.40 30.96 11.87
C GLU A 60 0.14 30.29 10.51
N ARG A 61 0.90 30.64 9.48
CA ARG A 61 0.81 29.97 8.17
C ARG A 61 1.16 28.49 8.25
N GLN A 62 2.21 28.13 9.01
CA GLN A 62 2.60 26.74 9.21
C GLN A 62 1.51 25.94 9.96
N GLU A 63 0.90 26.53 10.98
CA GLU A 63 -0.25 25.94 11.68
C GLU A 63 -1.43 25.74 10.74
N ARG A 64 -1.83 26.76 9.98
CA ARG A 64 -2.91 26.64 8.97
C ARG A 64 -2.64 25.52 7.95
N ILE A 65 -1.40 25.40 7.48
CA ILE A 65 -1.01 24.32 6.56
C ILE A 65 -1.09 22.95 7.24
N ARG A 66 -0.70 22.85 8.50
CA ARG A 66 -0.76 21.61 9.28
C ARG A 66 -2.22 21.19 9.50
N GLU A 67 -3.06 22.09 9.97
CA GLU A 67 -4.49 21.88 10.17
C GLU A 67 -5.18 21.46 8.87
N PHE A 68 -4.91 22.17 7.77
CA PHE A 68 -5.44 21.82 6.46
C PHE A 68 -5.05 20.40 6.01
N LYS A 69 -3.79 20.01 6.24
CA LYS A 69 -3.32 18.65 5.93
C LYS A 69 -4.03 17.60 6.76
N VAL A 70 -4.21 17.84 8.06
CA VAL A 70 -4.94 16.93 8.96
C VAL A 70 -6.40 16.80 8.52
N CYS A 71 -7.07 17.93 8.25
CA CYS A 71 -8.44 17.94 7.75
C CYS A 71 -8.57 17.15 6.44
N LYS A 72 -7.70 17.39 5.45
CA LYS A 72 -7.70 16.65 4.18
C LYS A 72 -7.38 15.17 4.33
N TRP A 73 -6.56 14.80 5.31
CA TRP A 73 -6.30 13.40 5.63
C TRP A 73 -7.55 12.73 6.20
N ASN A 74 -8.22 13.38 7.15
CA ASN A 74 -9.45 12.87 7.75
C ASN A 74 -10.58 12.75 6.72
N GLU A 75 -10.80 13.75 5.87
CA GLU A 75 -11.77 13.67 4.77
C GLU A 75 -11.50 12.47 3.83
N ARG A 76 -10.23 12.14 3.57
CA ARG A 76 -9.87 10.98 2.74
C ARG A 76 -10.14 9.66 3.45
N GLN A 77 -9.85 9.59 4.74
CA GLN A 77 -10.12 8.41 5.57
C GLN A 77 -11.63 8.14 5.66
N GLU A 78 -12.41 9.18 5.91
CA GLU A 78 -13.88 9.09 5.98
C GLU A 78 -14.47 8.64 4.63
N LYS A 79 -14.06 9.26 3.52
CA LYS A 79 -14.48 8.82 2.18
C LYS A 79 -14.04 7.40 1.83
N ALA A 80 -12.89 6.95 2.34
CA ALA A 80 -12.44 5.58 2.14
C ALA A 80 -13.31 4.59 2.94
N ALA A 81 -13.62 4.91 4.20
CA ALA A 81 -14.50 4.11 5.05
C ALA A 81 -15.92 4.05 4.46
N GLU A 82 -16.48 5.17 4.01
CA GLU A 82 -17.79 5.23 3.36
C GLU A 82 -17.83 4.36 2.09
N ARG A 83 -16.78 4.43 1.25
CA ARG A 83 -16.66 3.55 0.07
C ARG A 83 -16.60 2.08 0.45
N GLU A 84 -15.92 1.74 1.53
CA GLU A 84 -15.83 0.37 2.01
C GLU A 84 -17.19 -0.15 2.51
N VAL A 85 -17.92 0.66 3.28
CA VAL A 85 -19.29 0.33 3.73
C VAL A 85 -20.21 0.13 2.52
N ASN A 86 -20.21 1.09 1.58
CA ASN A 86 -21.02 1.01 0.36
C ASN A 86 -20.67 -0.22 -0.50
N GLU A 87 -19.39 -0.57 -0.59
CA GLU A 87 -18.96 -1.77 -1.31
C GLU A 87 -19.41 -3.04 -0.58
N ARG A 88 -19.31 -3.09 0.75
CA ARG A 88 -19.83 -4.23 1.54
C ARG A 88 -21.33 -4.39 1.36
N GLU A 89 -22.11 -3.32 1.47
CA GLU A 89 -23.56 -3.36 1.23
C GLU A 89 -23.92 -3.80 -0.19
N ARG A 90 -23.13 -3.38 -1.18
CA ARG A 90 -23.32 -3.82 -2.56
C ARG A 90 -23.04 -5.31 -2.70
N VAL A 91 -21.98 -5.81 -2.06
CA VAL A 91 -21.63 -7.24 -2.08
C VAL A 91 -22.68 -8.08 -1.35
N THR A 92 -23.18 -7.63 -0.19
CA THR A 92 -24.24 -8.35 0.54
C THR A 92 -25.52 -8.43 -0.28
N LYS A 93 -25.98 -7.31 -0.87
CA LYS A 93 -27.15 -7.29 -1.77
C LYS A 93 -27.00 -8.27 -2.94
N LEU A 94 -25.85 -8.24 -3.62
CA LEU A 94 -25.58 -9.18 -4.72
C LEU A 94 -25.55 -10.63 -4.26
N THR A 95 -25.07 -10.90 -3.04
CA THR A 95 -24.99 -12.25 -2.49
C THR A 95 -26.38 -12.76 -2.07
N GLU A 96 -27.22 -11.90 -1.50
CA GLU A 96 -28.62 -12.22 -1.16
C GLU A 96 -29.45 -12.51 -2.41
N GLU A 97 -29.32 -11.67 -3.45
CA GLU A 97 -29.94 -11.92 -4.77
C GLU A 97 -29.47 -13.27 -5.35
N LEU A 98 -28.16 -13.54 -5.27
CA LEU A 98 -27.58 -14.80 -5.75
C LEU A 98 -28.13 -16.03 -5.00
N VAL A 99 -28.27 -15.94 -3.67
CA VAL A 99 -28.81 -17.03 -2.85
C VAL A 99 -30.26 -17.33 -3.24
N SER A 100 -31.06 -16.29 -3.51
CA SER A 100 -32.44 -16.46 -3.97
C SER A 100 -32.52 -17.18 -5.33
N ASP A 101 -31.51 -16.99 -6.17
CA ASP A 101 -31.36 -17.63 -7.49
C ASP A 101 -30.63 -18.99 -7.42
N GLY A 102 -30.43 -19.56 -6.23
CA GLY A 102 -29.84 -20.89 -6.03
C GLY A 102 -28.31 -20.95 -6.08
N GLY A 103 -27.64 -19.82 -5.90
CA GLY A 103 -26.19 -19.74 -5.70
C GLY A 103 -25.37 -19.47 -6.97
N LEU A 104 -24.04 -19.47 -6.81
CA LEU A 104 -23.07 -19.19 -7.88
C LEU A 104 -22.90 -20.40 -8.81
N TRP A 105 -23.02 -20.16 -10.11
CA TRP A 105 -22.79 -21.21 -11.12
C TRP A 105 -21.29 -21.37 -11.40
N LYS A 106 -20.75 -22.53 -11.06
CA LYS A 106 -19.33 -22.89 -11.17
C LYS A 106 -19.03 -23.67 -12.45
N CYS A 107 -20.02 -24.30 -13.06
CA CYS A 107 -19.83 -25.13 -14.24
C CYS A 107 -20.93 -24.97 -15.30
N GLU A 108 -20.65 -25.44 -16.51
CA GLU A 108 -21.57 -25.34 -17.65
C GLU A 108 -22.84 -26.18 -17.45
N SER A 109 -22.75 -27.32 -16.74
CA SER A 109 -23.92 -28.14 -16.40
C SER A 109 -24.88 -27.40 -15.46
N GLU A 110 -24.37 -26.69 -14.46
CA GLU A 110 -25.19 -25.86 -13.57
C GLU A 110 -25.92 -24.73 -14.33
N ILE A 111 -25.28 -24.16 -15.37
CA ILE A 111 -25.95 -23.18 -16.25
C ILE A 111 -27.13 -23.83 -17.00
N ILE A 112 -26.96 -25.07 -17.47
CA ILE A 112 -28.00 -25.80 -18.19
C ILE A 112 -29.16 -26.13 -17.23
N GLU A 113 -28.87 -26.72 -16.08
CA GLU A 113 -29.86 -27.04 -15.04
C GLU A 113 -30.63 -25.79 -14.60
N MET A 114 -29.95 -24.66 -14.44
CA MET A 114 -30.59 -23.42 -14.06
C MET A 114 -31.40 -22.80 -15.20
N ASN A 115 -30.95 -22.92 -16.44
CA ASN A 115 -31.78 -22.54 -17.59
C ASN A 115 -33.07 -23.37 -17.66
N GLU A 116 -33.01 -24.66 -17.40
CA GLU A 116 -34.19 -25.53 -17.36
C GLU A 116 -35.15 -25.11 -16.24
N ARG A 117 -34.64 -24.85 -15.03
CA ARG A 117 -35.45 -24.30 -13.92
C ARG A 117 -36.05 -22.94 -14.26
N LEU A 118 -35.33 -22.14 -15.02
CA LEU A 118 -35.74 -20.80 -15.42
C LEU A 118 -36.64 -20.80 -16.68
N ASN A 119 -36.77 -21.90 -17.43
CA ASN A 119 -37.63 -21.93 -18.63
C ASN A 119 -39.10 -21.68 -18.34
N GLY A 120 -39.55 -21.86 -17.08
CA GLY A 120 -40.88 -21.45 -16.62
C GLY A 120 -41.00 -19.99 -16.19
N LYS A 121 -39.88 -19.25 -16.12
CA LYS A 121 -39.81 -17.83 -15.70
C LYS A 121 -39.81 -16.89 -16.90
N SER A 122 -40.15 -15.62 -16.65
CA SER A 122 -40.11 -14.59 -17.69
C SER A 122 -38.68 -14.36 -18.18
N GLU A 123 -38.50 -14.07 -19.48
CA GLU A 123 -37.20 -13.73 -20.07
C GLU A 123 -36.47 -12.61 -19.28
N LYS A 124 -37.25 -11.66 -18.75
CA LYS A 124 -36.73 -10.57 -17.90
C LYS A 124 -36.06 -11.08 -16.63
N GLU A 125 -36.67 -12.06 -15.97
CA GLU A 125 -36.14 -12.66 -14.74
C GLU A 125 -34.86 -13.44 -15.03
N GLN A 126 -34.82 -14.21 -16.13
CA GLN A 126 -33.61 -14.92 -16.55
C GLN A 126 -32.45 -13.95 -16.80
N MET A 127 -32.73 -12.82 -17.45
CA MET A 127 -31.75 -11.76 -17.67
C MET A 127 -31.25 -11.15 -16.36
N VAL A 128 -32.13 -10.95 -15.38
CA VAL A 128 -31.74 -10.41 -14.07
C VAL A 128 -30.79 -11.37 -13.38
N SER A 129 -31.14 -12.65 -13.27
CA SER A 129 -30.28 -13.67 -12.65
C SER A 129 -28.90 -13.76 -13.33
N LEU A 130 -28.85 -13.80 -14.66
CA LEU A 130 -27.58 -13.79 -15.42
C LEU A 130 -26.75 -12.53 -15.15
N ARG A 131 -27.39 -11.36 -15.07
CA ARG A 131 -26.69 -10.12 -14.75
C ARG A 131 -26.14 -10.13 -13.33
N VAL A 132 -26.87 -10.70 -12.37
CA VAL A 132 -26.39 -10.87 -10.99
C VAL A 132 -25.15 -11.76 -10.96
N GLN A 133 -25.19 -12.92 -11.64
CA GLN A 133 -24.04 -13.84 -11.76
C GLN A 133 -22.81 -13.12 -12.32
N LEU A 134 -22.95 -12.44 -13.46
CA LEU A 134 -21.85 -11.70 -14.10
C LEU A 134 -21.34 -10.53 -13.25
N LYS A 135 -22.24 -9.80 -12.57
CA LYS A 135 -21.86 -8.73 -11.63
C LYS A 135 -21.06 -9.31 -10.46
N LEU A 136 -21.46 -10.46 -9.93
CA LEU A 136 -20.78 -11.10 -8.82
C LEU A 136 -19.39 -11.60 -9.24
N MET A 137 -19.26 -12.23 -10.41
CA MET A 137 -17.95 -12.59 -10.97
C MET A 137 -17.04 -11.36 -11.13
N LYS A 138 -17.59 -10.25 -11.61
CA LYS A 138 -16.84 -9.00 -11.80
C LYS A 138 -16.45 -8.32 -10.49
N CYS A 139 -17.39 -8.16 -9.57
CA CYS A 139 -17.22 -7.35 -8.35
C CYS A 139 -16.61 -8.16 -7.21
N VAL A 140 -17.11 -9.36 -6.95
CA VAL A 140 -16.71 -10.19 -5.81
C VAL A 140 -15.49 -11.04 -6.16
N LEU A 141 -15.56 -11.79 -7.26
CA LEU A 141 -14.46 -12.68 -7.68
C LEU A 141 -13.34 -11.95 -8.44
N LYS A 142 -13.56 -10.68 -8.80
CA LYS A 142 -12.59 -9.83 -9.52
C LYS A 142 -12.08 -10.47 -10.81
N VAL A 143 -12.95 -11.19 -11.52
CA VAL A 143 -12.61 -11.81 -12.81
C VAL A 143 -12.24 -10.73 -13.81
N LYS A 144 -11.10 -10.89 -14.48
CA LYS A 144 -10.63 -9.94 -15.49
C LYS A 144 -11.58 -9.94 -16.67
N ASN A 145 -12.00 -8.75 -17.11
CA ASN A 145 -12.89 -8.58 -18.25
C ASN A 145 -12.15 -8.75 -19.59
N LYS A 146 -11.81 -10.00 -19.94
CA LYS A 146 -11.24 -10.33 -21.24
C LYS A 146 -12.33 -10.16 -22.31
N GLU A 147 -11.99 -9.48 -23.40
CA GLU A 147 -12.86 -9.31 -24.59
C GLU A 147 -14.23 -8.65 -24.32
N GLY A 148 -14.44 -8.06 -23.15
CA GLY A 148 -15.72 -7.45 -22.79
C GLY A 148 -16.82 -8.45 -22.40
N LEU A 149 -16.47 -9.72 -22.09
CA LEU A 149 -17.43 -10.77 -21.75
C LEU A 149 -18.28 -10.45 -20.50
N LEU A 150 -17.77 -9.61 -19.58
CA LEU A 150 -18.48 -9.15 -18.38
C LEU A 150 -19.33 -7.89 -18.61
N ASN A 151 -19.44 -7.39 -19.84
CA ASN A 151 -20.24 -6.21 -20.16
C ASN A 151 -21.68 -6.60 -20.50
N PHE A 152 -22.65 -5.77 -20.08
CA PHE A 152 -24.08 -5.98 -20.37
C PHE A 152 -24.54 -5.32 -21.68
N SER A 153 -23.67 -4.51 -22.28
CA SER A 153 -23.94 -3.80 -23.52
C SER A 153 -22.69 -3.75 -24.39
N ARG A 154 -22.91 -3.74 -25.71
CA ARG A 154 -21.85 -3.58 -26.72
C ARG A 154 -22.28 -2.48 -27.68
N MET A 155 -21.42 -1.47 -27.84
CA MET A 155 -21.70 -0.31 -28.71
C MET A 155 -23.03 0.39 -28.39
N GLY A 156 -23.36 0.51 -27.10
CA GLY A 156 -24.59 1.17 -26.63
C GLY A 156 -25.87 0.33 -26.73
N LYS A 157 -25.83 -0.87 -27.33
CA LYS A 157 -26.97 -1.80 -27.35
C LYS A 157 -26.86 -2.82 -26.23
N ALA A 158 -27.96 -3.08 -25.53
CA ALA A 158 -28.02 -4.14 -24.52
C ALA A 158 -27.87 -5.51 -25.21
N LEU A 159 -27.08 -6.40 -24.60
CA LEU A 159 -26.92 -7.76 -25.09
C LEU A 159 -28.21 -8.56 -24.89
N SER A 160 -28.50 -9.44 -25.84
CA SER A 160 -29.58 -10.41 -25.76
C SER A 160 -29.31 -11.47 -24.68
N LEU A 161 -30.36 -12.16 -24.25
CA LEU A 161 -30.26 -13.24 -23.29
C LEU A 161 -29.31 -14.35 -23.75
N GLU A 162 -29.36 -14.72 -25.03
CA GLU A 162 -28.51 -15.76 -25.62
C GLU A 162 -27.03 -15.37 -25.64
N GLU A 163 -26.74 -14.11 -25.97
CA GLU A 163 -25.37 -13.57 -25.91
C GLU A 163 -24.83 -13.59 -24.48
N LEU A 164 -25.64 -13.22 -23.48
CA LEU A 164 -25.22 -13.29 -22.07
C LEU A 164 -24.96 -14.74 -21.63
N LYS A 165 -25.80 -15.71 -22.04
CA LYS A 165 -25.57 -17.14 -21.78
C LYS A 165 -24.29 -17.64 -22.45
N LYS A 166 -24.00 -17.18 -23.68
CA LYS A 166 -22.76 -17.51 -24.39
C LYS A 166 -21.54 -16.94 -23.65
N ASN A 167 -21.57 -15.66 -23.29
CA ASN A 167 -20.48 -15.01 -22.55
C ASN A 167 -20.18 -15.72 -21.22
N MET A 168 -21.22 -16.12 -20.47
CA MET A 168 -21.07 -16.85 -19.21
C MET A 168 -20.36 -18.20 -19.41
N ARG A 169 -20.74 -18.96 -20.45
CA ARG A 169 -20.09 -20.23 -20.79
C ARG A 169 -18.62 -20.05 -21.17
N GLU A 170 -18.31 -19.02 -21.96
CA GLU A 170 -16.92 -18.71 -22.34
C GLU A 170 -16.08 -18.30 -21.13
N LEU A 171 -16.64 -17.52 -20.19
CA LEU A 171 -15.97 -17.16 -18.94
C LEU A 171 -15.61 -18.40 -18.11
N LEU A 172 -16.55 -19.33 -17.90
CA LEU A 172 -16.29 -20.55 -17.13
C LEU A 172 -15.27 -21.47 -17.82
N LYS A 173 -15.27 -21.54 -19.16
CA LYS A 173 -14.24 -22.30 -19.91
C LYS A 173 -12.85 -21.68 -19.73
N ASN A 174 -12.76 -20.35 -19.78
CA ASN A 174 -11.51 -19.62 -19.60
C ASN A 174 -10.96 -19.72 -18.17
N GLU A 175 -11.84 -19.76 -17.16
CA GLU A 175 -11.41 -19.96 -15.77
C GLU A 175 -10.81 -21.36 -15.56
N LYS A 176 -11.44 -22.41 -16.09
CA LYS A 176 -10.89 -23.78 -16.04
C LYS A 176 -9.53 -23.91 -16.70
N GLY A 177 -9.32 -23.21 -17.82
CA GLY A 177 -8.02 -23.17 -18.49
C GLY A 177 -6.93 -22.45 -17.68
N ASN A 178 -7.32 -21.50 -16.83
CA ASN A 178 -6.39 -20.74 -15.99
C ASN A 178 -6.19 -21.37 -14.60
N SER A 179 -7.16 -22.16 -14.12
CA SER A 179 -7.04 -22.99 -12.92
C SER A 179 -6.40 -24.37 -13.18
N GLY A 180 -5.95 -24.64 -14.41
CA GLY A 180 -5.11 -25.79 -14.78
C GLY A 180 -3.71 -25.83 -14.14
N ARG A 181 -3.47 -25.06 -13.06
CA ARG A 181 -2.32 -25.21 -12.16
C ARG A 181 -2.70 -25.35 -10.68
N GLU A 182 -3.98 -25.29 -10.33
CA GLU A 182 -4.46 -25.47 -8.96
C GLU A 182 -5.77 -26.29 -9.01
N SER A 183 -5.67 -27.53 -9.48
CA SER A 183 -6.65 -28.54 -9.09
C SER A 183 -6.56 -28.77 -7.60
N CYS A 184 -7.71 -28.95 -6.97
CA CYS A 184 -7.92 -29.39 -5.60
C CYS A 184 -7.37 -30.80 -5.34
N GLN A 185 -6.08 -31.01 -5.58
CA GLN A 185 -5.31 -32.02 -4.88
C GLN A 185 -4.81 -31.35 -3.62
N GLN A 186 -5.10 -31.96 -2.48
CA GLN A 186 -4.29 -31.83 -1.28
C GLN A 186 -2.91 -32.40 -1.61
N ASP A 187 -2.17 -31.71 -2.46
CA ASP A 187 -0.78 -31.99 -2.67
C ASP A 187 -0.07 -31.36 -1.49
N GLY A 188 0.80 -32.14 -0.85
CA GLY A 188 1.66 -31.69 0.24
C GLY A 188 2.64 -30.66 -0.28
N GLY A 189 2.12 -29.47 -0.60
CA GLY A 189 2.85 -28.35 -1.12
C GLY A 189 3.92 -28.03 -0.10
N GLU A 190 5.15 -28.38 -0.45
CA GLU A 190 6.35 -27.91 0.21
C GLU A 190 6.12 -26.44 0.52
N ARG A 191 5.93 -26.14 1.81
CA ARG A 191 5.58 -24.81 2.27
C ARG A 191 6.75 -23.93 1.88
N ASN A 192 6.68 -23.26 0.74
CA ASN A 192 7.77 -22.41 0.29
C ASN A 192 7.76 -21.15 1.17
N LEU A 193 8.54 -21.23 2.24
CA LEU A 193 8.71 -20.17 3.22
C LEU A 193 9.73 -19.12 2.74
N ASP A 194 10.45 -19.37 1.65
CA ASP A 194 11.53 -18.50 1.20
C ASP A 194 11.00 -17.09 0.87
N GLY A 195 11.58 -16.07 1.52
CA GLY A 195 11.18 -14.67 1.41
C GLY A 195 9.90 -14.29 2.16
N LYS A 196 9.22 -15.22 2.83
CA LYS A 196 8.03 -14.91 3.63
C LYS A 196 8.42 -14.16 4.91
N LEU A 197 7.55 -13.24 5.32
CA LEU A 197 7.62 -12.60 6.63
C LEU A 197 6.93 -13.52 7.64
N VAL A 198 7.58 -13.79 8.76
CA VAL A 198 7.08 -14.68 9.81
C VAL A 198 7.14 -13.98 11.16
N LYS A 199 6.23 -14.36 12.05
CA LYS A 199 6.25 -14.06 13.48
C LYS A 199 6.65 -15.36 14.19
N HIS A 200 7.75 -15.36 14.91
CA HIS A 200 8.29 -16.53 15.59
C HIS A 200 8.33 -16.26 17.09
N TYR A 201 7.70 -17.11 17.88
CA TYR A 201 7.74 -17.12 19.33
C TYR A 201 9.04 -17.75 19.81
N ARG A 202 9.75 -17.07 20.70
CA ARG A 202 11.04 -17.57 21.18
C ARG A 202 11.29 -17.14 22.62
N ASN A 203 11.87 -18.06 23.39
CA ASN A 203 12.41 -17.77 24.70
C ASN A 203 13.81 -17.17 24.58
N ASP A 204 13.95 -15.89 24.94
CA ASP A 204 15.25 -15.23 24.96
C ASP A 204 16.14 -15.86 26.04
N ARG A 205 17.34 -16.30 25.65
CA ARG A 205 18.34 -16.87 26.55
C ARG A 205 18.79 -15.88 27.63
N LYS A 206 18.57 -14.58 27.43
CA LYS A 206 18.93 -13.53 28.40
C LYS A 206 17.90 -13.33 29.52
N GLY A 207 16.87 -14.18 29.62
CA GLY A 207 15.89 -14.12 30.71
C GLY A 207 14.91 -12.96 30.59
N ALA A 208 14.80 -12.33 29.41
CA ALA A 208 13.89 -11.21 29.15
C ALA A 208 12.42 -11.65 28.96
N GLY A 209 12.10 -12.92 29.21
CA GLY A 209 10.78 -13.49 29.04
C GLY A 209 10.50 -13.95 27.61
N GLU A 210 9.34 -14.57 27.46
CA GLU A 210 8.87 -15.15 26.19
C GLU A 210 8.36 -14.01 25.29
N GLN A 211 8.92 -13.87 24.08
CA GLN A 211 8.56 -12.78 23.18
C GLN A 211 8.42 -13.26 21.74
N TRP A 212 7.51 -12.61 21.00
CA TRP A 212 7.36 -12.81 19.57
C TRP A 212 8.28 -11.88 18.77
N PHE A 213 9.02 -12.45 17.84
CA PHE A 213 9.91 -11.74 16.94
C PHE A 213 9.40 -11.80 15.51
N VAL A 214 9.50 -10.69 14.77
CA VAL A 214 9.15 -10.66 13.35
C VAL A 214 10.43 -10.83 12.54
N GLY A 215 10.45 -11.72 11.56
CA GLY A 215 11.63 -11.97 10.73
C GLY A 215 11.29 -12.38 9.30
N THR A 216 12.31 -12.46 8.47
CA THR A 216 12.21 -12.96 7.09
C THR A 216 12.92 -14.30 6.99
N VAL A 217 12.27 -15.27 6.36
CA VAL A 217 12.82 -16.62 6.15
C VAL A 217 13.61 -16.67 4.84
N LYS A 218 14.73 -17.38 4.84
CA LYS A 218 15.49 -17.75 3.65
C LYS A 218 15.85 -19.23 3.66
N ARG A 219 15.92 -19.89 2.51
CA ARG A 219 16.45 -21.27 2.44
C ARG A 219 17.90 -21.27 1.98
N LYS A 220 18.80 -21.95 2.71
CA LYS A 220 20.21 -22.12 2.31
C LYS A 220 20.73 -23.47 2.75
N GLY A 221 21.20 -24.26 1.78
CA GLY A 221 21.82 -25.57 2.06
C GLY A 221 20.90 -26.56 2.79
N GLY A 222 19.60 -26.59 2.44
CA GLY A 222 18.61 -27.48 3.07
C GLY A 222 18.11 -27.03 4.44
N LYS A 223 18.65 -25.94 5.00
CA LYS A 223 18.18 -25.34 6.25
C LYS A 223 17.39 -24.06 5.99
N PHE A 224 16.58 -23.68 6.97
CA PHE A 224 15.89 -22.40 7.01
C PHE A 224 16.69 -21.41 7.86
N LEU A 225 16.85 -20.20 7.34
CA LEU A 225 17.51 -19.08 7.99
C LEU A 225 16.47 -18.02 8.29
N ILE A 226 16.27 -17.66 9.56
CA ILE A 226 15.38 -16.56 9.94
C ILE A 226 16.21 -15.37 10.38
N LYS A 227 15.98 -14.23 9.72
CA LYS A 227 16.57 -12.95 10.09
C LYS A 227 15.52 -12.09 10.78
N TYR A 228 15.68 -11.82 12.07
CA TYR A 228 14.74 -11.03 12.84
C TYR A 228 14.93 -9.52 12.66
N ASN A 229 13.82 -8.79 12.62
CA ASN A 229 13.79 -7.35 12.55
C ASN A 229 14.18 -6.75 13.91
N GLY A 230 15.17 -5.86 13.91
CA GLY A 230 15.65 -5.18 15.13
C GLY A 230 16.95 -5.74 15.68
N ASP A 231 17.39 -6.91 15.22
CA ASP A 231 18.72 -7.42 15.54
C ASP A 231 19.79 -6.58 14.79
N SER A 232 20.53 -5.75 15.53
CA SER A 232 21.54 -4.83 14.98
C SER A 232 22.73 -5.54 14.34
N CYS A 233 22.86 -6.85 14.57
CA CYS A 233 24.02 -7.66 14.21
C CYS A 233 23.88 -8.46 12.91
N ASN A 234 22.83 -8.28 12.12
CA ASN A 234 22.63 -9.02 10.86
C ASN A 234 22.64 -10.56 11.05
N THR A 235 22.42 -11.03 12.28
CA THR A 235 22.48 -12.44 12.67
C THR A 235 21.32 -13.19 12.02
N GLU A 236 21.63 -14.26 11.30
CA GLU A 236 20.66 -15.21 10.76
C GLU A 236 20.65 -16.44 11.66
N TRP A 237 19.47 -16.90 12.05
CA TRP A 237 19.30 -18.07 12.90
C TRP A 237 18.94 -19.29 12.05
N GLU A 238 19.70 -20.36 12.19
CA GLU A 238 19.51 -21.62 11.47
C GLU A 238 18.50 -22.53 12.16
N PHE A 239 17.58 -23.07 11.36
CA PHE A 239 16.60 -24.07 11.76
C PHE A 239 16.58 -25.21 10.74
N SER A 240 16.46 -26.43 11.24
CA SER A 240 16.15 -27.60 10.44
C SER A 240 14.71 -27.56 9.94
N GLU A 241 14.42 -28.35 8.91
CA GLU A 241 13.06 -28.48 8.38
C GLU A 241 12.07 -29.06 9.41
N ALA A 242 12.55 -29.96 10.27
CA ALA A 242 11.76 -30.53 11.36
C ALA A 242 11.40 -29.48 12.42
N GLU A 243 12.35 -28.63 12.82
CA GLU A 243 12.09 -27.54 13.77
C GLU A 243 11.04 -26.55 13.23
N ILE A 244 11.21 -26.08 11.99
CA ILE A 244 10.24 -25.16 11.37
C ILE A 244 8.85 -25.79 11.23
N SER A 245 8.80 -27.09 10.91
CA SER A 245 7.53 -27.81 10.77
C SER A 245 6.83 -27.93 12.13
N ASN A 246 7.57 -28.28 13.18
CA ASN A 246 7.07 -28.32 14.54
C ASN A 246 6.60 -26.95 15.01
N ASP A 247 7.36 -25.88 14.76
CA ASP A 247 6.98 -24.52 15.17
C ASP A 247 5.72 -24.05 14.42
N LEU A 248 5.57 -24.41 13.14
CA LEU A 248 4.35 -24.11 12.38
C LEU A 248 3.12 -24.87 12.91
N GLU A 249 3.29 -26.14 13.29
CA GLU A 249 2.21 -26.99 13.78
C GLU A 249 1.83 -26.65 15.23
N GLY A 250 2.83 -26.33 16.06
CA GLY A 250 2.64 -25.82 17.43
C GLY A 250 2.11 -24.40 17.48
N GLY A 251 2.15 -23.68 16.36
CA GLY A 251 1.71 -22.29 16.26
C GLY A 251 2.74 -21.30 16.80
N ASP A 252 3.97 -21.73 17.11
CA ASP A 252 5.11 -20.89 17.51
C ASP A 252 5.70 -20.12 16.32
N LEU A 253 5.42 -20.56 15.09
CA LEU A 253 5.75 -19.83 13.86
C LEU A 253 4.47 -19.51 13.08
N VAL A 254 4.23 -18.24 12.81
CA VAL A 254 3.07 -17.77 12.05
C VAL A 254 3.53 -16.99 10.82
N ILE A 255 3.05 -17.38 9.64
CA ILE A 255 3.34 -16.67 8.39
C ILE A 255 2.46 -15.41 8.33
N LEU A 256 3.10 -14.25 8.21
CA LEU A 256 2.41 -12.98 8.07
C LEU A 256 2.09 -12.74 6.59
N ASN A 257 0.81 -12.61 6.27
CA ASN A 257 0.40 -12.14 4.95
C ASN A 257 0.49 -10.63 4.92
N VAL A 258 1.48 -10.10 4.20
CA VAL A 258 1.67 -8.65 4.09
C VAL A 258 1.10 -8.19 2.76
N GLU A 259 0.09 -7.33 2.83
CA GLU A 259 -0.51 -6.74 1.64
C GLU A 259 0.13 -5.38 1.36
N ALA A 260 0.10 -4.95 0.09
CA ALA A 260 0.65 -3.65 -0.32
C ALA A 260 0.04 -2.48 0.49
N LYS A 261 -1.23 -2.63 0.93
CA LYS A 261 -1.95 -1.64 1.75
C LYS A 261 -1.28 -1.37 3.09
N ASP A 262 -0.59 -2.36 3.67
CA ASP A 262 0.04 -2.25 5.00
C ASP A 262 1.25 -1.31 5.02
N TYR A 263 1.81 -1.04 3.84
CA TYR A 263 2.95 -0.13 3.65
C TYR A 263 2.54 1.27 3.17
N VAL A 264 1.30 1.48 2.74
CA VAL A 264 0.85 2.79 2.23
C VAL A 264 0.86 3.81 3.37
N GLY A 265 1.64 4.89 3.20
CA GLY A 265 1.76 5.97 4.19
C GLY A 265 2.82 5.74 5.28
N ARG A 266 3.45 4.55 5.34
CA ARG A 266 4.61 4.35 6.21
C ARG A 266 5.86 4.94 5.55
N ARG A 267 6.66 5.70 6.32
CA ARG A 267 7.97 6.17 5.86
C ARG A 267 8.92 4.98 5.78
N ILE A 268 9.22 4.54 4.57
CA ILE A 268 10.24 3.52 4.31
C ILE A 268 11.61 4.19 4.47
N LYS A 269 12.37 3.75 5.47
CA LYS A 269 13.79 4.12 5.58
C LYS A 269 14.55 3.26 4.59
N HIS A 270 14.98 3.84 3.47
CA HIS A 270 15.95 3.19 2.60
C HIS A 270 17.28 3.15 3.36
N GLY A 271 17.76 1.94 3.67
CA GLY A 271 19.13 1.74 4.11
C GLY A 271 20.04 2.05 2.94
N VAL A 272 20.44 3.32 2.79
CA VAL A 272 21.48 3.70 1.84
C VAL A 272 22.75 3.07 2.38
N ALA A 273 23.21 1.99 1.73
CA ALA A 273 24.52 1.43 2.00
C ALA A 273 25.53 2.56 1.82
N THR A 274 26.10 3.03 2.93
CA THR A 274 27.26 3.91 2.92
C THR A 274 28.39 3.09 2.31
N MET A 275 28.54 3.18 0.99
CA MET A 275 29.72 2.71 0.29
C MET A 275 30.91 3.35 0.97
N GLY A 276 31.67 2.51 1.70
CA GLY A 276 32.85 2.93 2.44
C GLY A 276 33.80 3.69 1.53
N LYS A 277 34.35 4.78 2.07
CA LYS A 277 35.53 5.45 1.51
C LYS A 277 36.55 4.39 1.12
N ARG A 278 36.86 4.27 -0.17
CA ARG A 278 38.07 3.59 -0.62
C ARG A 278 39.24 4.39 -0.04
N CYS A 279 39.94 3.81 0.92
CA CYS A 279 41.26 4.27 1.31
C CYS A 279 42.18 4.03 0.11
N GLY A 280 42.39 5.06 -0.71
CA GLY A 280 43.48 5.06 -1.68
C GLY A 280 44.79 5.14 -0.91
N GLY A 281 45.51 4.03 -0.82
CA GLY A 281 46.91 4.05 -0.45
C GLY A 281 47.68 4.77 -1.56
N ALA A 282 48.25 5.92 -1.23
CA ALA A 282 49.29 6.52 -2.06
C ALA A 282 50.57 5.70 -1.83
N GLY A 283 50.91 4.87 -2.82
CA GLY A 283 52.29 4.43 -3.02
C GLY A 283 52.93 5.36 -4.04
N GLY A 284 54.05 5.97 -3.67
CA GLY A 284 54.81 6.95 -4.44
C GLY A 284 55.53 7.91 -3.52
#